data_AF-A0A2V9RPM5-F1
#
_entry.id   AF-A0A2V9RPM5-F1
#
_cell.length_a   1.000
_cell.length_b   1.000
_cell.length_c   1.000
_cell.angle_alpha   90.00
_cell.angle_beta   90.00
_cell.angle_gamma   90.00
#
_symmetry.space_group_name_H-M   'P 1'
#
loop_
_entity.id
_entity.type
_entity.pdbx_description
1 polymer ?
#
loop_
_entity_poly.entity_id
_entity_poly.type
_entity_poly.pdbx_seq_one_letter_code
_entity_poly.pdbx_strand_id
1 'polypeptide(L)'
;MGAEVVLFQCPASFLPTQQNVANLTSFFERVRRYGLQFAWEPRGQWPREQIASLCRDLQLVHAVDPFVTMPFSDGVCYFRLHGIGGARYHYTERNLQQLAEWLKERSAYVYFNNLAMLEDARRFREQVSSRTR
;
A
#
# COMPACT_ATOMS: atom_id res chain seq x y z
N MET A 1 -5.93 -18.42 -11.79
CA MET A 1 -5.51 -17.32 -10.88
C MET A 1 -6.15 -16.05 -11.40
N GLY A 2 -6.98 -15.38 -10.59
CA GLY A 2 -7.55 -14.07 -10.91
C GLY A 2 -6.87 -13.03 -10.03
N ALA A 3 -6.05 -12.17 -10.62
CA ALA A 3 -5.52 -11.00 -9.90
C ALA A 3 -6.59 -9.91 -9.91
N GLU A 4 -6.72 -9.16 -8.80
CA GLU A 4 -7.66 -8.03 -8.71
C GLU A 4 -6.92 -6.68 -8.74
N VAL A 5 -5.64 -6.68 -8.35
CA VAL A 5 -4.80 -5.47 -8.24
C VAL A 5 -3.45 -5.68 -8.92
N VAL A 6 -2.98 -4.66 -9.66
CA VAL A 6 -1.60 -4.57 -10.17
C VAL A 6 -0.85 -3.50 -9.41
N LEU A 7 0.29 -3.86 -8.82
CA LEU A 7 1.14 -2.94 -8.06
C LEU A 7 2.23 -2.33 -8.95
N PHE A 8 2.33 -1.00 -8.92
CA PHE A 8 3.37 -0.19 -9.54
C PHE A 8 4.22 0.44 -8.44
N GLN A 9 5.34 -0.18 -8.11
CA GLN A 9 6.28 0.34 -7.13
C GLN A 9 7.34 1.20 -7.82
N CYS A 10 7.50 2.44 -7.37
CA CYS A 10 8.55 3.34 -7.83
C CYS A 10 9.73 3.35 -6.84
N PRO A 11 10.99 3.36 -7.31
CA PRO A 11 12.15 3.45 -6.43
C PRO A 11 12.25 4.82 -5.76
N ALA A 12 13.08 4.94 -4.71
CA ALA A 12 13.30 6.20 -4.00
C ALA A 12 13.89 7.32 -4.88
N SER A 13 14.59 6.95 -5.96
CA SER A 13 15.12 7.88 -6.96
C SER A 13 14.05 8.47 -7.89
N PHE A 14 12.83 7.92 -7.91
CA PHE A 14 11.72 8.47 -8.68
C PHE A 14 11.07 9.62 -7.89
N LEU A 15 11.63 10.81 -8.05
CA LEU A 15 11.26 12.04 -7.34
C LEU A 15 10.12 12.81 -8.03
N PRO A 16 9.43 13.75 -7.34
CA PRO A 16 8.33 14.56 -7.89
C PRO A 16 8.79 15.67 -8.85
N THR A 17 9.58 15.31 -9.87
CA THR A 17 9.97 16.24 -10.93
C THR A 17 8.84 16.39 -11.95
N GLN A 18 8.78 17.53 -12.66
CA GLN A 18 7.78 17.73 -13.72
C GLN A 18 7.82 16.60 -14.77
N GLN A 19 9.02 16.14 -15.13
CA GLN A 19 9.20 15.04 -16.07
C GLN A 19 8.62 13.72 -15.53
N ASN A 20 8.87 13.40 -14.26
CA ASN A 20 8.37 12.16 -13.65
C ASN A 20 6.85 12.18 -13.51
N VAL A 21 6.27 13.33 -13.15
CA VAL A 21 4.81 13.54 -13.12
C VAL A 21 4.23 13.31 -14.51
N ALA A 22 4.77 13.96 -15.55
CA ALA A 22 4.29 13.81 -16.92
C ALA A 22 4.38 12.37 -17.43
N ASN A 23 5.48 11.67 -17.12
CA ASN A 23 5.69 10.26 -17.47
C ASN A 23 4.68 9.34 -16.77
N LEU A 24 4.47 9.56 -15.47
CA LEU A 24 3.54 8.76 -14.66
C LEU A 24 2.10 8.93 -15.14
N THR A 25 1.66 10.17 -15.36
CA THR A 25 0.34 10.50 -15.93
C THR A 25 0.16 9.85 -17.30
N SER A 26 1.10 10.08 -18.22
CA SER A 26 1.03 9.52 -19.58
C SER A 26 0.98 7.99 -19.60
N PHE A 27 1.69 7.33 -18.67
CA PHE A 27 1.66 5.89 -18.55
C PHE A 27 0.27 5.41 -18.13
N PHE A 28 -0.28 5.95 -17.03
CA PHE A 28 -1.54 5.49 -16.45
C PHE A 28 -2.78 5.84 -17.28
N GLU A 29 -2.72 6.88 -18.10
CA GLU A 29 -3.76 7.22 -19.07
C GLU A 29 -3.81 6.25 -20.27
N ARG A 30 -2.66 5.69 -20.67
CA ARG A 30 -2.56 4.85 -21.87
C ARG A 30 -2.76 3.37 -21.60
N VAL A 31 -2.22 2.89 -20.48
CA VAL A 31 -2.27 1.48 -20.11
C VAL A 31 -3.71 1.00 -19.96
N ARG A 32 -3.99 -0.20 -20.48
CA ARG A 32 -5.30 -0.83 -20.33
C ARG A 32 -5.40 -1.52 -18.97
N ARG A 33 -6.48 -1.25 -18.23
CA ARG A 33 -6.72 -1.82 -16.89
C ARG A 33 -7.26 -3.23 -16.92
N TYR A 34 -7.99 -3.63 -17.97
CA TYR A 34 -8.62 -4.96 -18.09
C TYR A 34 -9.45 -5.36 -16.85
N GLY A 35 -10.13 -4.39 -16.23
CA GLY A 35 -10.92 -4.60 -15.00
C GLY A 35 -10.10 -4.66 -13.70
N LEU A 36 -8.78 -4.54 -13.76
CA LEU A 36 -7.89 -4.54 -12.60
C LEU A 36 -7.82 -3.16 -11.94
N GLN A 37 -7.73 -3.14 -10.61
CA GLN A 37 -7.34 -1.95 -9.87
C GLN A 37 -5.83 -1.77 -9.94
N PHE A 38 -5.36 -0.52 -10.02
CA PHE A 38 -3.94 -0.22 -10.02
C PHE A 38 -3.56 0.43 -8.70
N ALA A 39 -2.52 -0.11 -8.06
CA ALA A 39 -1.96 0.42 -6.84
C ALA A 39 -0.59 1.03 -7.13
N TRP A 40 -0.31 2.23 -6.59
CA TRP A 40 0.96 2.93 -6.76
C TRP A 40 1.65 3.12 -5.41
N GLU A 41 2.91 2.69 -5.34
CA GLU A 41 3.77 2.85 -4.15
C GLU A 41 4.93 3.81 -4.47
N PRO A 42 4.78 5.11 -4.19
CA PRO A 42 5.88 6.05 -4.26
C PRO A 42 6.85 5.82 -3.10
N ARG A 43 8.12 5.55 -3.42
CA ARG A 43 9.20 5.51 -2.40
C ARG A 43 10.09 6.76 -2.40
N GLY A 44 9.92 7.63 -3.40
CA GLY A 44 10.57 8.94 -3.43
C GLY A 44 9.88 9.93 -2.47
N GLN A 45 10.53 11.07 -2.23
CA GLN A 45 9.97 12.14 -1.39
C GLN A 45 8.89 12.93 -2.14
N TRP A 46 7.72 12.33 -2.33
CA TRP A 46 6.57 12.96 -2.96
C TRP A 46 5.74 13.75 -1.93
N PRO A 47 5.35 15.02 -2.22
CA PRO A 47 4.44 15.75 -1.35
C PRO A 47 3.10 15.06 -1.21
N ARG A 48 2.52 15.09 0.00
CA ARG A 48 1.23 14.47 0.31
C ARG A 48 0.14 14.89 -0.68
N GLU A 49 0.07 16.18 -0.98
CA GLU A 49 -0.94 16.77 -1.83
C GLU A 49 -0.83 16.25 -3.27
N GLN A 50 0.41 16.05 -3.76
CA GLN A 50 0.65 15.48 -5.08
C GLN A 50 0.31 13.99 -5.15
N ILE A 51 0.62 13.22 -4.11
CA ILE A 51 0.21 11.81 -4.04
C ILE A 51 -1.32 11.71 -4.10
N ALA A 52 -2.02 12.50 -3.27
CA ALA A 52 -3.47 12.50 -3.20
C ALA A 52 -4.09 12.91 -4.55
N SER A 53 -3.57 13.96 -5.19
CA SER A 53 -4.08 14.39 -6.51
C SER A 53 -3.84 13.33 -7.57
N LEU A 54 -2.62 12.79 -7.68
CA LEU A 54 -2.30 11.75 -8.68
C LEU A 54 -3.12 10.48 -8.47
N CYS A 55 -3.30 10.03 -7.22
CA CYS A 55 -4.13 8.86 -6.95
C CYS A 55 -5.58 9.07 -7.34
N ARG A 56 -6.15 10.25 -7.04
CA ARG A 56 -7.53 10.58 -7.44
C ARG A 56 -7.66 10.70 -8.96
N ASP A 57 -6.82 11.53 -9.57
CA ASP A 57 -6.95 11.91 -10.98
C ASP A 57 -6.64 10.72 -11.91
N LEU A 58 -5.74 9.83 -11.48
CA LEU A 58 -5.37 8.61 -12.22
C LEU A 58 -6.05 7.37 -11.67
N GLN A 59 -7.05 7.48 -10.79
CA GLN A 59 -7.78 6.35 -10.20
C GLN A 59 -6.85 5.23 -9.68
N LEU A 60 -5.85 5.61 -8.90
CA LEU A 60 -4.87 4.70 -8.29
C LEU A 60 -5.19 4.51 -6.81
N VAL A 61 -4.96 3.29 -6.33
CA VAL A 61 -4.91 2.99 -4.90
C VAL A 61 -3.53 3.38 -4.38
N HIS A 62 -3.46 4.17 -3.31
CA HIS A 62 -2.19 4.50 -2.69
C HIS A 62 -1.67 3.29 -1.88
N ALA A 63 -0.62 2.65 -2.38
CA ALA A 63 0.04 1.55 -1.68
C ALA A 63 1.10 2.10 -0.71
N VAL A 64 0.99 1.73 0.56
CA VAL A 64 1.82 2.28 1.65
C VAL A 64 2.19 1.22 2.68
N ASP A 65 3.24 1.48 3.46
CA ASP A 65 3.40 0.87 4.77
C ASP A 65 2.66 1.75 5.80
N PRO A 66 1.57 1.28 6.44
CA PRO A 66 0.80 2.08 7.38
C PRO A 66 1.58 2.45 8.65
N PHE A 67 2.68 1.76 8.95
CA PHE A 67 3.59 2.12 10.06
C PHE A 67 4.57 3.24 9.68
N VAL A 68 4.65 3.60 8.40
CA VAL A 68 5.43 4.76 7.92
C VAL A 68 4.51 5.93 7.63
N THR A 69 3.41 5.70 6.90
CA THR A 69 2.44 6.73 6.58
C THR A 69 1.06 6.13 6.26
N MET A 70 0.00 6.82 6.68
CA MET A 70 -1.37 6.43 6.33
C MET A 70 -1.68 6.82 4.87
N PRO A 71 -2.55 6.07 4.17
CA PRO A 71 -2.87 6.38 2.79
C PRO A 71 -3.57 7.74 2.68
N PHE A 72 -3.13 8.55 1.71
CA PHE A 72 -3.74 9.85 1.38
C PHE A 72 -4.87 9.75 0.33
N SER A 73 -5.15 8.56 -0.18
CA SER A 73 -6.28 8.29 -1.07
C SER A 73 -7.44 7.67 -0.31
N ASP A 74 -8.65 7.96 -0.75
CA ASP A 74 -9.87 7.31 -0.26
C ASP A 74 -10.05 5.91 -0.86
N GLY A 75 -10.97 5.13 -0.27
CA GLY A 75 -11.36 3.81 -0.79
C GLY A 75 -10.52 2.64 -0.24
N VAL A 76 -10.34 1.61 -1.07
CA VAL A 76 -9.60 0.40 -0.69
C VAL A 76 -8.14 0.76 -0.43
N CYS A 77 -7.60 0.28 0.68
CA CYS A 77 -6.20 0.47 1.04
C CYS A 77 -5.34 -0.69 0.53
N TYR A 78 -4.08 -0.41 0.17
CA TYR A 78 -3.12 -1.44 -0.22
C TYR A 78 -1.89 -1.37 0.69
N PHE A 79 -1.90 -2.13 1.78
CA PHE A 79 -0.85 -2.09 2.78
C PHE A 79 0.27 -3.07 2.45
N ARG A 80 1.51 -2.57 2.48
CA ARG A 80 2.74 -3.33 2.29
C ARG A 80 3.68 -3.08 3.46
N LEU A 81 3.73 -4.06 4.36
CA LEU A 81 4.44 -3.99 5.61
C LEU A 81 5.89 -4.46 5.41
N HIS A 82 6.85 -3.53 5.40
CA HIS A 82 8.26 -3.82 5.12
C HIS A 82 9.10 -4.04 6.38
N GLY A 83 8.47 -4.00 7.56
CA GLY A 83 9.13 -4.06 8.87
C GLY A 83 9.52 -2.68 9.40
N ILE A 84 9.22 -2.42 10.68
CA ILE A 84 9.52 -1.14 11.33
C ILE A 84 11.03 -1.02 11.52
N GLY A 85 11.66 -0.05 10.85
CA GLY A 85 13.12 0.10 10.86
C GLY A 85 13.87 -0.92 9.98
N GLY A 86 13.16 -1.77 9.23
CA GLY A 86 13.74 -2.66 8.22
C GLY A 86 13.18 -4.07 8.20
N ALA A 87 13.53 -4.82 7.15
CA ALA A 87 12.95 -6.14 6.85
C ALA A 87 13.18 -7.23 7.90
N ARG A 88 14.17 -7.07 8.80
CA ARG A 88 14.41 -8.00 9.93
C ARG A 88 13.42 -7.82 11.09
N TYR A 89 12.58 -6.80 11.06
CA TYR A 89 11.61 -6.57 12.12
C TYR A 89 10.55 -7.66 12.15
N HIS A 90 10.26 -8.18 13.34
CA HIS A 90 9.16 -9.10 13.61
C HIS A 90 8.03 -8.30 14.25
N TYR A 91 6.83 -8.34 13.67
CA TYR A 91 5.71 -7.57 14.20
C TYR A 91 5.26 -8.12 15.56
N THR A 92 5.22 -7.24 16.56
CA THR A 92 4.73 -7.60 17.89
C THR A 92 3.21 -7.73 17.89
N GLU A 93 2.64 -8.42 18.88
CA GLU A 93 1.19 -8.48 19.09
C GLU A 93 0.54 -7.08 19.12
N ARG A 94 1.22 -6.11 19.76
CA ARG A 94 0.74 -4.72 19.79
C ARG A 94 0.70 -4.09 18.40
N ASN A 95 1.68 -4.38 17.54
CA ASN A 95 1.66 -3.87 16.16
C ASN A 95 0.51 -4.51 15.36
N LEU A 96 0.32 -5.83 15.49
CA LEU A 96 -0.76 -6.54 14.80
C LEU A 96 -2.15 -6.07 15.28
N GLN A 97 -2.30 -5.78 16.57
CA GLN A 97 -3.49 -5.11 17.13
C GLN A 97 -3.70 -3.72 16.53
N GLN A 98 -2.66 -2.89 16.48
CA GLN A 98 -2.76 -1.57 15.86
C GLN A 98 -3.16 -1.65 14.38
N LEU A 99 -2.59 -2.59 13.64
CA LEU A 99 -2.95 -2.85 12.24
C LEU A 99 -4.42 -3.25 12.11
N ALA A 100 -4.91 -4.15 12.96
CA ALA A 100 -6.31 -4.56 12.97
C ALA A 100 -7.26 -3.38 13.29
N GLU A 101 -6.87 -2.48 14.21
CA GLU A 101 -7.65 -1.27 14.51
C GLU A 101 -7.76 -0.35 13.29
N TRP A 102 -6.66 -0.12 12.56
CA TRP A 102 -6.69 0.68 11.33
C TRP A 102 -7.58 0.09 10.24
N LEU A 103 -7.78 -1.23 10.23
CA LEU A 103 -8.63 -1.92 9.26
C LEU A 103 -10.12 -1.95 9.62
N LYS A 104 -10.53 -1.64 10.86
CA LYS A 104 -11.95 -1.71 11.25
C LYS A 104 -12.87 -0.86 10.37
N GLU A 105 -12.38 0.28 9.90
CA GLU A 105 -13.13 1.22 9.08
C GLU A 105 -12.70 1.19 7.60
N ARG A 106 -11.87 0.21 7.20
CA ARG A 106 -11.21 0.21 5.89
C ARG A 106 -11.23 -1.17 5.26
N SER A 107 -11.68 -1.24 4.02
CA SER A 107 -11.36 -2.39 3.16
C SER A 107 -9.90 -2.28 2.72
N ALA A 108 -9.10 -3.33 2.93
CA ALA A 108 -7.70 -3.31 2.55
C ALA A 108 -7.17 -4.66 2.10
N TYR A 109 -6.24 -4.61 1.15
CA TYR A 109 -5.29 -5.71 0.94
C TYR A 109 -4.07 -5.49 1.83
N VAL A 110 -3.64 -6.53 2.55
CA VAL A 110 -2.54 -6.45 3.51
C VAL A 110 -1.48 -7.47 3.13
N TYR A 111 -0.28 -6.99 2.81
CA TYR A 111 0.87 -7.80 2.44
C TYR A 111 2.00 -7.59 3.42
N PHE A 112 2.41 -8.66 4.11
CA PHE A 112 3.65 -8.67 4.87
C PHE A 112 4.82 -8.92 3.92
N ASN A 113 5.83 -8.05 3.97
CA ASN A 113 6.99 -8.05 3.09
C ASN A 113 8.31 -7.93 3.88
N ASN A 114 8.27 -8.25 5.17
CA ASN A 114 9.44 -8.45 6.04
C ASN A 114 9.93 -9.91 5.96
N LEU A 115 11.09 -10.22 6.54
CA LEU A 115 11.67 -11.58 6.47
C LEU A 115 10.80 -12.63 7.17
N ALA A 116 10.07 -12.26 8.23
CA ALA A 116 9.15 -13.13 8.95
C ALA A 116 7.71 -13.12 8.36
N MET A 117 7.54 -12.65 7.12
CA MET A 117 6.23 -12.38 6.52
C MET A 117 5.19 -13.49 6.65
N LEU A 118 5.60 -14.76 6.53
CA LEU A 118 4.67 -15.89 6.62
C LEU A 118 4.12 -16.06 8.03
N GLU A 119 4.97 -15.91 9.04
CA GLU A 119 4.59 -16.02 10.44
C GLU A 119 3.72 -14.83 10.86
N ASP A 120 4.15 -13.61 10.53
CA ASP A 120 3.41 -12.40 10.87
C ASP A 120 2.04 -12.35 10.17
N ALA A 121 1.96 -12.77 8.91
CA ALA A 121 0.69 -12.86 8.19
C ALA A 121 -0.27 -13.89 8.81
N ARG A 122 0.25 -15.04 9.29
CA ARG A 122 -0.57 -16.07 9.95
C ARG A 122 -1.12 -15.57 11.28
N ARG A 123 -0.25 -15.03 12.14
CA ARG A 123 -0.64 -14.43 13.42
C ARG A 123 -1.68 -13.33 13.24
N PHE A 124 -1.45 -12.45 12.26
CA PHE A 124 -2.41 -11.41 11.92
C PHE A 124 -3.76 -11.97 11.46
N ARG A 125 -3.75 -12.96 10.57
CA ARG A 125 -4.97 -13.62 10.08
C ARG A 125 -5.77 -14.27 11.22
N GLU A 126 -5.10 -14.97 12.13
CA GLU A 126 -5.72 -15.58 13.32
C GLU A 126 -6.36 -14.52 14.23
N GLN A 127 -5.66 -13.41 14.42
CA GLN A 127 -6.13 -12.29 15.23
C GLN A 127 -7.37 -11.59 14.63
N VAL A 128 -7.43 -11.38 13.31
CA VAL A 128 -8.61 -10.78 12.68
C VAL A 128 -9.78 -11.77 12.59
N SER A 129 -9.50 -13.07 12.40
CA SER A 129 -10.55 -14.11 12.32
C SER A 129 -11.24 -14.37 13.67
N SER A 130 -10.50 -14.25 14.78
CA SER A 130 -11.06 -14.41 16.14
C SER A 130 -11.96 -13.25 16.56
N ARG A 131 -11.83 -12.08 15.91
CA ARG A 131 -12.64 -10.88 16.16
C ARG A 131 -13.96 -10.84 15.37
N THR A 132 -14.15 -11.75 14.41
CA THR A 132 -15.39 -11.86 13.60
C THR A 132 -16.37 -12.91 14.15
N ARG A 133 -16.06 -13.50 15.33
CA ARG A 133 -16.97 -14.37 16.07
C ARG A 133 -17.62 -13.63 17.23
#